data_AF-A0A804LHI5-F1
#
_entry.id   AF-A0A804LHI5-F1
#
_cell.length_a   1.000
_cell.length_b   1.000
_cell.length_c   1.000
_cell.angle_alpha   90.00
_cell.angle_beta   90.00
_cell.angle_gamma   90.00
#
_symmetry.space_group_name_H-M   'P 1'
#
loop_
_entity.id
_entity.type
_entity.pdbx_description
1 polymer ?
#
loop_
_entity_poly.entity_id
_entity_poly.type
_entity_poly.pdbx_seq_one_letter_code
_entity_poly.pdbx_strand_id
1 'polypeptide(L)'
;MMSQMEGGCPVDYNTITDLFLQRNMIREATTFLLDVLKPNLPEHAFIQTKVLEINLVTYPKVVDAILANGMFSHYDRPRIAQLCEKAGLYLRALQHYSELPDIKRAIVNTHVIEPQTLVEFFGTLSREWALECMKDLLLVNLRGNLQIVVQAMKEYSEQLGVDACIKLFEQFKSYEGLYFFLGSYLSSSEDPDIHFKYGFARSFSNWPCNFNT
;
A
#
# COMPACT_ATOMS: atom_id res chain seq x y z
N MET A 1 10.51 -24.79 -37.95
CA MET A 1 9.41 -24.53 -38.90
C MET A 1 8.67 -23.29 -38.43
N MET A 2 8.67 -22.24 -39.28
CA MET A 2 7.76 -21.08 -39.34
C MET A 2 7.57 -20.26 -38.04
N SER A 3 7.70 -18.93 -38.01
CA SER A 3 7.56 -17.91 -39.05
C SER A 3 8.38 -16.68 -38.65
N GLN A 4 9.43 -16.36 -39.42
CA GLN A 4 9.98 -15.00 -39.44
C GLN A 4 9.02 -14.16 -40.29
N MET A 5 8.28 -13.25 -39.67
CA MET A 5 7.61 -12.17 -40.38
C MET A 5 8.67 -11.13 -40.75
N GLU A 6 9.37 -11.36 -41.85
CA GLU A 6 10.11 -10.31 -42.55
C GLU A 6 9.11 -9.48 -43.37
N GLY A 7 9.12 -8.15 -43.19
CA GLY A 7 8.57 -7.25 -44.21
C GLY A 7 7.34 -6.39 -43.86
N GLY A 8 6.99 -6.17 -42.59
CA GLY A 8 6.11 -5.06 -42.22
C GLY A 8 6.97 -3.88 -41.79
N CYS A 9 6.78 -2.67 -42.36
CA CYS A 9 7.27 -1.43 -41.74
C CYS A 9 7.02 -1.57 -40.24
N PRO A 10 8.03 -1.46 -39.36
CA PRO A 10 7.80 -1.56 -37.93
C PRO A 10 6.80 -0.44 -37.62
N VAL A 11 5.53 -0.80 -37.52
CA VAL A 11 4.50 0.17 -37.27
C VAL A 11 4.78 0.57 -35.85
N ASP A 12 5.34 1.76 -35.69
CA ASP A 12 5.73 2.27 -34.39
C ASP A 12 4.50 2.16 -33.49
N TYR A 13 4.59 1.33 -32.45
CA TYR A 13 3.48 1.07 -31.53
C TYR A 13 2.97 2.38 -30.93
N ASN A 14 3.82 3.41 -30.82
CA ASN A 14 3.41 4.75 -30.45
C ASN A 14 2.43 5.35 -31.45
N THR A 15 2.69 5.22 -32.75
CA THR A 15 1.80 5.69 -33.82
C THR A 15 0.46 4.99 -33.78
N ILE A 16 0.43 3.66 -33.60
CA ILE A 16 -0.84 2.91 -33.46
C ILE A 16 -1.60 3.40 -32.22
N THR A 17 -0.90 3.53 -31.09
CA THR A 17 -1.47 4.02 -29.84
C THR A 17 -2.09 5.41 -30.04
N ASP A 18 -1.35 6.34 -30.63
CA ASP A 18 -1.80 7.71 -30.88
C ASP A 18 -3.02 7.75 -31.80
N LEU A 19 -3.06 6.91 -32.84
CA LEU A 19 -4.22 6.81 -33.74
C LEU A 19 -5.48 6.34 -33.01
N PHE A 20 -5.38 5.35 -32.13
CA PHE A 20 -6.55 4.92 -31.34
C PHE A 20 -6.98 6.00 -30.34
N LEU A 21 -6.03 6.67 -29.68
CA LEU A 21 -6.34 7.73 -28.70
C LEU A 21 -6.97 8.95 -29.35
N GLN A 22 -6.50 9.36 -30.53
CA GLN A 22 -7.11 10.44 -31.33
C GLN A 22 -8.58 10.15 -31.68
N ARG A 23 -8.95 8.87 -31.76
CA ARG A 23 -10.34 8.43 -32.03
C ARG A 23 -11.14 8.12 -30.77
N ASN A 24 -10.60 8.41 -29.58
CA ASN A 24 -11.20 8.08 -28.28
C ASN A 24 -11.49 6.56 -28.11
N MET A 25 -10.77 5.70 -28.83
CA MET A 25 -10.91 4.25 -28.80
C MET A 25 -10.00 3.64 -27.71
N ILE A 26 -10.16 4.09 -26.47
CA ILE A 26 -9.25 3.75 -25.36
C ILE A 26 -9.32 2.26 -25.03
N ARG A 27 -10.51 1.65 -25.02
CA ARG A 27 -10.67 0.22 -24.65
C ARG A 27 -10.03 -0.70 -25.69
N GLU A 28 -10.18 -0.36 -26.96
CA GLU A 28 -9.58 -1.06 -28.09
C GLU A 28 -8.06 -0.89 -28.09
N ALA A 29 -7.57 0.34 -27.85
CA ALA A 29 -6.14 0.62 -27.68
C ALA A 29 -5.55 -0.21 -26.54
N THR A 30 -6.20 -0.20 -25.37
CA THR A 30 -5.73 -0.93 -24.19
C THR A 30 -5.68 -2.42 -24.49
N THR A 31 -6.73 -3.02 -25.04
CA THR A 31 -6.74 -4.46 -25.38
C THR A 31 -5.58 -4.82 -26.32
N PHE A 32 -5.42 -4.04 -27.40
CA PHE A 32 -4.32 -4.24 -28.35
C PHE A 32 -2.94 -4.10 -27.69
N LEU A 33 -2.74 -3.06 -26.90
CA LEU A 33 -1.48 -2.83 -26.21
C LEU A 33 -1.19 -3.88 -25.15
N LEU A 34 -2.19 -4.39 -24.44
CA LEU A 34 -1.99 -5.48 -23.49
C LEU A 34 -1.45 -6.73 -24.19
N ASP A 35 -1.92 -7.04 -25.41
CA ASP A 35 -1.39 -8.16 -26.19
C ASP A 35 0.05 -7.91 -26.68
N VAL A 36 0.34 -6.71 -27.20
CA VAL A 36 1.67 -6.31 -27.65
C VAL A 36 2.69 -6.30 -26.50
N LEU A 37 2.26 -5.88 -25.31
CA LEU A 37 3.13 -5.70 -24.15
C LEU A 37 3.30 -6.97 -23.29
N LYS A 38 2.64 -8.09 -23.64
CA LYS A 38 2.81 -9.39 -22.95
C LYS A 38 4.26 -9.81 -22.71
N PRO A 39 5.21 -9.59 -23.66
CA PRO A 39 6.61 -9.96 -23.44
C PRO A 39 7.31 -9.12 -22.35
N ASN A 40 6.71 -8.02 -21.90
CA ASN A 40 7.21 -7.13 -20.85
C ASN A 40 8.69 -6.75 -21.02
N LEU A 41 9.04 -6.23 -22.21
CA LEU A 41 10.42 -5.90 -22.58
C LEU A 41 10.81 -4.47 -22.14
N PRO A 42 12.09 -4.21 -21.82
CA PRO A 42 12.57 -2.87 -21.47
C PRO A 42 12.34 -1.82 -22.57
N GLU A 43 12.46 -2.17 -23.85
CA GLU A 43 12.18 -1.26 -24.97
C GLU A 43 10.73 -0.75 -24.99
N HIS A 44 9.82 -1.45 -24.32
CA HIS A 44 8.43 -1.06 -24.23
C HIS A 44 8.11 -0.17 -23.03
N ALA A 45 9.11 0.24 -22.23
CA ALA A 45 8.95 1.07 -21.03
C ALA A 45 8.03 2.30 -21.24
N PHE A 46 8.24 3.02 -22.33
CA PHE A 46 7.45 4.20 -22.67
C PHE A 46 5.98 3.85 -22.94
N ILE A 47 5.74 2.77 -23.69
CA ILE A 47 4.39 2.32 -24.05
C ILE A 47 3.67 1.75 -22.82
N GLN A 48 4.37 1.01 -21.95
CA GLN A 48 3.85 0.55 -20.65
C GLN A 48 3.42 1.74 -19.79
N THR A 49 4.25 2.79 -19.71
CA THR A 49 3.90 4.00 -18.97
C THR A 49 2.66 4.64 -19.58
N LYS A 50 2.64 4.88 -20.90
CA LYS A 50 1.55 5.53 -21.61
C LYS A 50 0.21 4.82 -21.42
N VAL A 51 0.16 3.48 -21.57
CA VAL A 51 -1.09 2.73 -21.39
C VAL A 51 -1.59 2.82 -19.94
N LEU A 52 -0.70 2.80 -18.95
CA LEU A 52 -1.07 2.97 -17.55
C LEU A 52 -1.60 4.37 -17.28
N GLU A 53 -0.93 5.42 -17.77
CA GLU A 53 -1.35 6.81 -17.56
C GLU A 53 -2.76 7.07 -18.09
N ILE A 54 -3.05 6.61 -19.31
CA ILE A 54 -4.36 6.82 -19.94
C ILE A 54 -5.45 6.07 -19.19
N ASN A 55 -5.18 4.83 -18.77
CA ASN A 55 -6.16 4.05 -18.03
C ASN A 55 -6.31 4.54 -16.58
N LEU A 56 -5.31 5.18 -15.96
CA LEU A 56 -5.45 5.80 -14.63
C LEU A 56 -6.44 6.98 -14.64
N VAL A 57 -6.57 7.68 -15.75
CA VAL A 57 -7.52 8.80 -15.87
C VAL A 57 -8.91 8.31 -16.31
N THR A 58 -8.98 7.20 -17.06
CA THR A 58 -10.23 6.75 -17.70
C THR A 58 -10.85 5.50 -17.07
N TYR A 59 -10.04 4.48 -16.80
CA TYR A 59 -10.46 3.18 -16.27
C TYR A 59 -9.50 2.67 -15.17
N PRO A 60 -9.45 3.32 -13.98
CA PRO A 60 -8.46 2.99 -12.94
C PRO A 60 -8.44 1.52 -12.53
N LYS A 61 -9.60 0.84 -12.55
CA LYS A 61 -9.71 -0.59 -12.23
C LYS A 61 -8.92 -1.50 -13.18
N VAL A 62 -8.76 -1.10 -14.44
CA VAL A 62 -7.93 -1.83 -15.40
C VAL A 62 -6.47 -1.76 -14.97
N VAL A 63 -6.02 -0.59 -14.52
CA VAL A 63 -4.64 -0.40 -14.03
C VAL A 63 -4.40 -1.17 -12.75
N ASP A 64 -5.34 -1.14 -11.82
CA ASP A 64 -5.24 -1.95 -10.60
C ASP A 64 -5.03 -3.44 -10.92
N ALA A 65 -5.79 -3.98 -11.88
CA ALA A 65 -5.62 -5.37 -12.33
C ALA A 65 -4.28 -5.64 -13.03
N ILE A 66 -3.82 -4.73 -13.90
CA ILE A 66 -2.52 -4.84 -14.59
C ILE A 66 -1.37 -4.89 -13.57
N LEU A 67 -1.41 -4.00 -12.58
CA LEU A 67 -0.38 -3.92 -11.54
C LEU A 67 -0.46 -5.09 -10.56
N ALA A 68 -1.67 -5.54 -10.19
CA ALA A 68 -1.87 -6.72 -9.35
C ALA A 68 -1.22 -7.98 -9.96
N ASN A 69 -1.38 -8.15 -11.27
CA ASN A 69 -0.88 -9.32 -11.99
C ASN A 69 0.60 -9.21 -12.37
N GLY A 70 1.27 -8.10 -12.04
CA GLY A 70 2.68 -7.90 -12.38
C GLY A 70 2.95 -7.94 -13.89
N MET A 71 1.97 -7.52 -14.71
CA MET A 71 2.08 -7.63 -16.18
C MET A 71 3.20 -6.75 -16.74
N PHE A 72 3.47 -5.62 -16.09
CA PHE A 72 4.47 -4.64 -16.50
C PHE A 72 5.52 -4.42 -15.41
N SER A 73 6.78 -4.18 -15.81
CA SER A 73 7.87 -3.89 -14.89
C SER A 73 8.77 -2.72 -15.27
N HIS A 74 8.64 -2.16 -16.47
CA HIS A 74 9.59 -1.18 -17.03
C HIS A 74 9.04 0.25 -17.13
N TYR A 75 7.81 0.49 -16.68
CA TYR A 75 7.21 1.83 -16.70
C TYR A 75 7.83 2.80 -15.67
N ASP A 76 7.58 4.09 -15.86
CA ASP A 76 7.95 5.15 -14.93
C ASP A 76 7.18 5.01 -13.60
N ARG A 77 7.80 4.31 -12.65
CA ARG A 77 7.21 4.04 -11.33
C ARG A 77 6.83 5.31 -10.56
N PRO A 78 7.70 6.34 -10.40
CA PRO A 78 7.32 7.59 -9.75
C PRO A 78 6.09 8.25 -10.36
N ARG A 79 6.03 8.31 -11.70
CA ARG A 79 4.90 8.92 -12.41
C ARG A 79 3.60 8.15 -12.18
N ILE A 80 3.65 6.81 -12.28
CA ILE A 80 2.50 5.95 -12.06
C ILE A 80 2.04 6.00 -10.59
N ALA A 81 2.95 6.11 -9.62
CA ALA A 81 2.60 6.28 -8.21
C ALA A 81 1.72 7.51 -7.97
N GLN A 82 2.13 8.66 -8.51
CA GLN A 82 1.38 9.92 -8.40
C GLN A 82 0.00 9.85 -9.06
N LEU A 83 -0.10 9.17 -10.20
CA LEU A 83 -1.38 8.99 -10.90
C LEU A 83 -2.30 7.99 -10.19
N CYS A 84 -1.74 6.92 -9.60
CA CYS A 84 -2.48 6.00 -8.73
C CYS A 84 -3.08 6.75 -7.53
N GLU A 85 -2.31 7.63 -6.88
CA GLU A 85 -2.81 8.46 -5.76
C GLU A 85 -3.97 9.36 -6.23
N LYS A 86 -3.81 10.06 -7.37
CA LYS A 86 -4.88 10.89 -7.94
C LYS A 86 -6.14 10.10 -8.34
N ALA A 87 -5.98 8.84 -8.73
CA ALA A 87 -7.08 7.95 -9.08
C ALA A 87 -7.72 7.25 -7.85
N GLY A 88 -7.22 7.51 -6.63
CA GLY A 88 -7.70 6.88 -5.40
C GLY A 88 -7.17 5.46 -5.17
N LEU A 89 -6.21 4.99 -5.96
CA LEU A 89 -5.56 3.68 -5.81
C LEU A 89 -4.37 3.78 -4.84
N TYR A 90 -4.64 4.12 -3.58
CA TYR A 90 -3.60 4.42 -2.58
C TYR A 90 -2.67 3.24 -2.30
N LEU A 91 -3.19 2.00 -2.24
CA LEU A 91 -2.33 0.81 -2.08
C LEU A 91 -1.32 0.69 -3.22
N ARG A 92 -1.73 0.97 -4.47
CA ARG A 92 -0.81 0.97 -5.61
C ARG A 92 0.19 2.09 -5.51
N ALA A 93 -0.23 3.29 -5.13
CA ALA A 93 0.69 4.40 -4.90
C ALA A 93 1.76 4.03 -3.85
N LEU A 94 1.34 3.47 -2.72
CA LEU A 94 2.21 3.00 -1.63
C LEU A 94 3.25 1.98 -2.10
N GLN A 95 2.86 1.00 -2.92
CA GLN A 95 3.78 -0.01 -3.48
C GLN A 95 4.85 0.56 -4.42
N HIS A 96 4.66 1.80 -4.91
CA HIS A 96 5.57 2.45 -5.84
C HIS A 96 6.39 3.58 -5.20
N TYR A 97 5.93 4.12 -4.08
CA TYR A 97 6.66 5.17 -3.37
C TYR A 97 7.92 4.62 -2.71
N SER A 98 9.03 5.30 -2.97
CA SER A 98 10.35 4.99 -2.41
C SER A 98 10.76 5.96 -1.30
N GLU A 99 9.98 7.01 -1.05
CA GLU A 99 10.30 8.07 -0.10
C GLU A 99 9.27 8.10 1.04
N LEU A 100 9.76 8.14 2.28
CA LEU A 100 8.92 8.13 3.47
C LEU A 100 7.85 9.26 3.49
N PRO A 101 8.15 10.51 3.08
CA PRO A 101 7.14 11.57 3.04
C PRO A 101 5.94 11.24 2.14
N ASP A 102 6.17 10.58 0.99
CA ASP A 102 5.10 10.19 0.08
C ASP A 102 4.28 9.03 0.67
N ILE A 103 4.95 8.05 1.30
CA ILE A 103 4.29 6.95 1.99
C ILE A 103 3.40 7.49 3.12
N LYS A 104 3.93 8.38 3.97
CA LYS A 104 3.17 9.01 5.07
C LYS A 104 1.93 9.76 4.57
N ARG A 105 2.05 10.48 3.46
CA ARG A 105 0.92 11.19 2.84
C ARG A 105 -0.15 10.22 2.32
N ALA A 106 0.26 9.12 1.68
CA ALA A 106 -0.68 8.20 1.07
C ALA A 106 -1.34 7.26 2.10
N ILE A 107 -0.59 6.79 3.11
CA ILE A 107 -1.01 5.72 4.03
C ILE A 107 -2.17 6.14 4.95
N VAL A 108 -2.30 7.43 5.24
CA VAL A 108 -3.38 7.96 6.12
C VAL A 108 -4.77 7.87 5.48
N ASN A 109 -4.87 7.54 4.18
CA ASN A 109 -6.12 7.32 3.47
C ASN A 109 -6.71 5.92 3.77
N THR A 110 -6.73 5.52 5.03
CA THR A 110 -7.13 4.18 5.48
C THR A 110 -8.58 3.83 5.14
N HIS A 111 -9.46 4.82 4.97
CA HIS A 111 -10.87 4.66 4.62
C HIS A 111 -11.12 4.07 3.20
N VAL A 112 -10.11 4.09 2.34
CA VAL A 112 -10.15 3.55 0.96
C VAL A 112 -9.19 2.39 0.74
N ILE A 113 -8.39 2.03 1.74
CA ILE A 113 -7.47 0.89 1.68
C ILE A 113 -8.09 -0.27 2.47
N GLU A 114 -8.07 -1.46 1.89
CA GLU A 114 -8.58 -2.65 2.56
C GLU A 114 -7.67 -2.99 3.77
N PRO A 115 -8.21 -3.19 4.98
CA PRO A 115 -7.39 -3.29 6.19
C PRO A 115 -6.30 -4.37 6.15
N GLN A 116 -6.56 -5.55 5.58
CA GLN A 116 -5.56 -6.62 5.51
C GLN A 116 -4.42 -6.27 4.56
N THR A 117 -4.72 -5.72 3.38
CA THR A 117 -3.65 -5.26 2.46
C THR A 117 -2.78 -4.17 3.07
N LEU A 118 -3.35 -3.31 3.93
CA LEU A 118 -2.56 -2.30 4.64
C LEU A 118 -1.67 -2.92 5.72
N VAL A 119 -2.18 -3.93 6.44
CA VAL A 119 -1.36 -4.71 7.37
C VAL A 119 -0.20 -5.37 6.62
N GLU A 120 -0.47 -6.08 5.52
CA GLU A 120 0.56 -6.70 4.68
C GLU A 120 1.60 -5.68 4.17
N PHE A 121 1.16 -4.47 3.80
CA PHE A 121 2.05 -3.40 3.38
C PHE A 121 3.05 -3.00 4.48
N PHE A 122 2.64 -2.98 5.75
CA PHE A 122 3.58 -2.70 6.85
C PHE A 122 4.73 -3.71 6.93
N GLY A 123 4.51 -4.96 6.55
CA GLY A 123 5.56 -5.98 6.47
C GLY A 123 6.61 -5.71 5.40
N THR A 124 6.33 -4.83 4.44
CA THR A 124 7.29 -4.41 3.39
C THR A 124 8.16 -3.24 3.80
N LEU A 125 7.80 -2.52 4.87
CA LEU A 125 8.53 -1.36 5.36
C LEU A 125 9.66 -1.78 6.31
N SER A 126 10.68 -0.94 6.43
CA SER A 126 11.64 -1.08 7.52
C SER A 126 10.97 -0.81 8.87
N ARG A 127 11.59 -1.29 9.96
CA ARG A 127 11.12 -1.05 11.32
C ARG A 127 10.85 0.44 11.59
N GLU A 128 11.80 1.29 11.22
CA GLU A 128 11.74 2.74 11.48
C GLU A 128 10.57 3.37 10.71
N TRP A 129 10.41 3.00 9.45
CA TRP A 129 9.35 3.55 8.59
C TRP A 129 7.97 3.06 9.03
N ALA A 130 7.84 1.79 9.37
CA ALA A 130 6.60 1.22 9.88
C ALA A 130 6.14 1.95 11.15
N LEU A 131 7.02 2.15 12.13
CA LEU A 131 6.69 2.86 13.38
C LEU A 131 6.32 4.33 13.13
N GLU A 132 7.06 5.02 12.25
CA GLU A 132 6.75 6.39 11.86
C GLU A 132 5.39 6.52 11.16
N CYS A 133 5.04 5.56 10.29
CA CYS A 133 3.73 5.51 9.65
C CYS A 133 2.61 5.15 10.63
N MET A 134 2.81 4.20 11.54
CA MET A 134 1.83 3.85 12.58
C MET A 134 1.55 5.04 13.50
N LYS A 135 2.58 5.81 13.85
CA LYS A 135 2.45 7.06 14.61
C LYS A 135 1.55 8.06 13.89
N ASP A 136 1.78 8.29 12.59
CA ASP A 136 0.96 9.22 11.80
C ASP A 136 -0.49 8.73 11.68
N LEU A 137 -0.72 7.41 11.53
CA LEU A 137 -2.06 6.83 11.55
C LEU A 137 -2.81 7.09 12.86
N LEU A 138 -2.15 6.89 14.00
CA LEU A 138 -2.74 7.15 15.32
C LEU A 138 -2.98 8.65 15.57
N LEU A 139 -2.09 9.50 15.05
CA LEU A 139 -2.23 10.95 15.14
C LEU A 139 -3.44 11.47 14.35
N VAL A 140 -3.63 10.96 13.12
CA VAL A 140 -4.73 11.37 12.25
C VAL A 140 -6.08 10.91 12.80
N ASN A 141 -6.18 9.63 13.18
CA ASN A 141 -7.42 9.08 13.72
C ASN A 141 -7.13 7.85 14.59
N LEU A 142 -6.87 8.09 15.88
CA LEU A 142 -6.60 7.02 16.84
C LEU A 142 -7.69 5.95 16.81
N ARG A 143 -8.96 6.32 16.97
CA ARG A 143 -10.06 5.35 17.07
C ARG A 143 -10.25 4.53 15.79
N GLY A 144 -10.19 5.18 14.63
CA GLY A 144 -10.38 4.52 13.34
C GLY A 144 -9.21 3.62 12.94
N ASN A 145 -7.99 4.00 13.29
CA ASN A 145 -6.79 3.29 12.87
C ASN A 145 -6.23 2.32 13.92
N LEU A 146 -6.75 2.34 15.16
CA LEU A 146 -6.23 1.53 16.26
C LEU A 146 -6.15 0.04 15.91
N GLN A 147 -7.23 -0.52 15.36
CA GLN A 147 -7.30 -1.94 15.04
C GLN A 147 -6.27 -2.35 13.97
N ILE A 148 -6.07 -1.51 12.95
CA ILE A 148 -5.07 -1.75 11.90
C ILE A 148 -3.66 -1.73 12.49
N VAL A 149 -3.36 -0.73 13.32
CA VAL A 149 -2.04 -0.62 13.98
C VAL A 149 -1.79 -1.79 14.93
N VAL A 150 -2.78 -2.17 15.75
CA VAL A 150 -2.67 -3.33 16.63
C VAL A 150 -2.43 -4.60 15.83
N GLN A 151 -3.19 -4.83 14.75
CA GLN A 151 -3.03 -6.02 13.92
C GLN A 151 -1.66 -6.09 13.26
N ALA A 152 -1.19 -4.99 12.66
CA ALA A 152 0.14 -4.91 12.07
C ALA A 152 1.25 -5.11 13.11
N MET A 153 1.09 -4.54 14.30
CA MET A 153 2.05 -4.74 15.39
C MET A 153 2.10 -6.18 15.87
N LYS A 154 0.98 -6.89 15.93
CA LYS A 154 0.94 -8.31 16.30
C LYS A 154 1.69 -9.16 15.28
N GLU A 155 1.36 -8.98 14.01
CA GLU A 155 1.92 -9.74 12.89
C GLU A 155 3.43 -9.54 12.77
N TYR A 156 3.89 -8.29 12.89
CA TYR A 156 5.30 -7.91 12.71
C TYR A 156 6.01 -7.56 14.03
N SER A 157 5.54 -8.12 15.15
CA SER A 157 6.06 -7.80 16.50
C SER A 157 7.55 -8.04 16.67
N GLU A 158 8.07 -9.12 16.07
CA GLU A 158 9.51 -9.46 16.09
C GLU A 158 10.36 -8.41 15.36
N GLN A 159 9.90 -7.95 14.20
CA GLN A 159 10.58 -6.93 13.40
C GLN A 159 10.53 -5.55 14.09
N LEU A 160 9.37 -5.19 14.66
CA LEU A 160 9.15 -3.87 15.25
C LEU A 160 9.78 -3.76 16.66
N GLY A 161 9.84 -4.87 17.38
CA GLY A 161 10.27 -4.94 18.77
C GLY A 161 9.16 -4.51 19.73
N VAL A 162 8.85 -5.37 20.70
CA VAL A 162 7.76 -5.20 21.67
C VAL A 162 7.86 -3.87 22.43
N ASP A 163 9.07 -3.49 22.87
CA ASP A 163 9.28 -2.22 23.58
C ASP A 163 8.91 -0.99 22.75
N ALA A 164 9.15 -1.02 21.44
CA ALA A 164 8.81 0.09 20.56
C ALA A 164 7.28 0.20 20.39
N CYS A 165 6.60 -0.94 20.25
CA CYS A 165 5.14 -1.00 20.19
C CYS A 165 4.50 -0.47 21.49
N ILE A 166 5.02 -0.90 22.66
CA ILE A 166 4.56 -0.42 23.97
C ILE A 166 4.74 1.10 24.06
N LYS A 167 5.95 1.61 23.77
CA LYS A 167 6.25 3.05 23.82
C LYS A 167 5.32 3.86 22.93
N LEU A 168 4.97 3.35 21.74
CA LEU A 168 4.05 4.04 20.84
C LEU A 168 2.65 4.14 21.46
N PHE A 169 2.10 3.04 21.99
CA PHE A 169 0.78 3.10 22.65
C PHE A 169 0.78 3.97 23.90
N GLU A 170 1.84 3.95 24.71
CA GLU A 170 2.01 4.84 25.86
C GLU A 170 2.05 6.32 25.46
N GLN A 171 2.77 6.64 24.37
CA GLN A 171 2.84 8.01 23.84
C GLN A 171 1.46 8.57 23.47
N PHE A 172 0.59 7.73 22.89
CA PHE A 172 -0.78 8.10 22.56
C PHE A 172 -1.79 7.83 23.68
N LYS A 173 -1.33 7.36 24.85
CA LYS A 173 -2.16 6.95 26.00
C LYS A 173 -3.27 5.95 25.60
N SER A 174 -2.99 5.09 24.61
CA SER A 174 -3.94 4.09 24.13
C SER A 174 -3.76 2.78 24.90
N TYR A 175 -4.32 2.73 26.12
CA TYR A 175 -4.31 1.54 26.95
C TYR A 175 -5.11 0.38 26.34
N GLU A 176 -6.15 0.70 25.57
CA GLU A 176 -6.89 -0.28 24.78
C GLU A 176 -5.99 -0.95 23.73
N GLY A 177 -5.22 -0.16 22.96
CA GLY A 177 -4.25 -0.69 22.00
C GLY A 177 -3.18 -1.55 22.66
N LEU A 178 -2.63 -1.06 23.79
CA LEU A 178 -1.66 -1.79 24.58
C LEU A 178 -2.22 -3.12 25.10
N TYR A 179 -3.46 -3.13 25.61
CA TYR A 179 -4.15 -4.32 26.07
C TYR A 179 -4.31 -5.34 24.94
N PHE A 180 -4.81 -4.91 23.78
CA PHE A 180 -5.02 -5.83 22.65
C PHE A 180 -3.71 -6.38 22.09
N PHE A 181 -2.65 -5.56 22.02
CA PHE A 181 -1.33 -5.99 21.55
C PHE A 181 -0.65 -6.96 22.53
N LEU A 182 -0.61 -6.60 23.81
CA LEU A 182 0.03 -7.45 24.82
C LEU A 182 -0.75 -8.75 25.04
N GLY A 183 -2.07 -8.74 24.92
CA GLY A 183 -2.90 -9.95 25.08
C GLY A 183 -2.50 -11.09 24.14
N SER A 184 -2.07 -10.80 22.90
CA SER A 184 -1.54 -11.82 21.99
C SER A 184 -0.09 -12.22 22.27
N TYR A 185 0.70 -11.34 22.90
CA TYR A 185 2.10 -11.61 23.21
C TYR A 185 2.28 -12.36 24.54
N LEU A 186 1.33 -12.25 25.47
CA LEU A 186 1.39 -12.93 26.76
C LEU A 186 1.42 -14.46 26.64
N SER A 187 0.76 -15.04 25.63
CA SER A 187 0.81 -16.49 25.41
C SER A 187 2.21 -16.99 25.04
N SER A 188 3.11 -16.11 24.60
CA SER A 188 4.48 -16.43 24.22
C SER A 188 5.54 -15.83 25.15
N SER A 189 5.16 -15.07 26.19
CA SER A 189 6.12 -14.36 27.05
C SER A 189 5.92 -14.65 28.54
N GLU A 190 7.03 -14.97 29.21
CA GLU A 190 7.12 -15.15 30.66
C GLU A 190 7.63 -13.90 31.40
N ASP A 191 7.88 -12.80 30.68
CA ASP A 191 8.46 -11.57 31.26
C ASP A 191 7.49 -10.89 32.26
N PRO A 192 7.83 -10.85 33.57
CA PRO A 192 6.97 -10.24 34.59
C PRO A 192 6.60 -8.77 34.31
N ASP A 193 7.47 -8.01 33.66
CA ASP A 193 7.20 -6.60 33.35
C ASP A 193 6.10 -6.47 32.29
N ILE A 194 6.04 -7.40 31.35
CA ILE A 194 4.98 -7.46 30.34
C ILE A 194 3.65 -7.87 30.99
N HIS A 195 3.67 -8.84 31.92
CA HIS A 195 2.48 -9.23 32.71
C HIS A 195 1.95 -8.05 33.51
N PHE A 196 2.83 -7.27 34.15
CA PHE A 196 2.46 -6.07 34.89
C PHE A 196 1.84 -4.99 33.98
N LYS A 197 2.49 -4.67 32.86
CA LYS A 197 1.98 -3.69 31.88
C LYS A 197 0.64 -4.11 31.29
N TYR A 198 0.44 -5.40 31.00
CA TYR A 198 -0.84 -5.91 30.54
C TYR A 198 -1.94 -5.76 31.59
N GLY A 199 -1.65 -6.14 32.85
CA GLY A 199 -2.60 -5.97 33.95
C GLY A 199 -3.02 -4.52 34.11
N PHE A 200 -2.06 -3.59 34.06
CA PHE A 200 -2.32 -2.16 34.06
C PHE A 200 -3.19 -1.74 32.87
N ALA A 201 -2.81 -2.11 31.64
CA ALA A 201 -3.55 -1.76 30.43
C ALA A 201 -5.01 -2.25 30.48
N ARG A 202 -5.25 -3.47 30.95
CA ARG A 202 -6.59 -4.05 31.14
C ARG A 202 -7.45 -3.27 32.12
N SER A 203 -6.87 -2.80 33.23
CA SER A 203 -7.59 -2.00 34.23
C SER A 203 -8.04 -0.65 33.67
N PHE A 204 -7.19 0.00 32.87
CA PHE A 204 -7.51 1.30 32.27
C PHE A 204 -8.40 1.18 31.03
N SER A 205 -8.27 0.11 30.22
CA SER A 205 -9.13 -0.11 29.05
C SER A 205 -10.59 -0.38 29.43
N ASN A 206 -10.82 -1.01 30.59
CA ASN A 206 -12.16 -1.23 31.14
C ASN A 206 -12.69 -0.04 31.94
N TRP A 207 -11.87 0.98 32.21
CA TRP A 207 -12.33 2.17 32.91
C TRP A 207 -13.20 2.98 31.95
N PRO A 208 -14.47 3.25 32.27
CA PRO A 208 -15.32 4.04 31.38
C PRO A 208 -14.65 5.39 31.16
N CYS A 209 -14.38 5.73 29.89
CA CYS A 209 -13.81 7.00 29.42
C CYS A 209 -14.73 8.21 29.67
N ASN A 210 -15.37 8.31 30.84
CA ASN A 210 -16.28 9.36 31.28
C ASN A 210 -15.57 10.44 32.13
N PHE A 211 -14.25 10.58 32.03
CA PHE A 211 -13.54 11.72 32.62
C PHE A 211 -12.73 12.46 31.56
N ASN A 212 -13.45 13.03 30.59
CA ASN A 212 -13.05 14.25 29.89
C ASN A 212 -14.24 15.22 29.98
N THR A 213 -14.43 15.81 31.16
CA THR A 213 -14.99 17.16 31.33
C THR A 213 -13.86 18.16 31.11
#